data_AF-A0AAX2HEE0-F1
#
_entry.id   AF-A0AAX2HEE0-F1
#
_cell.length_a   1.000
_cell.length_b   1.000
_cell.length_c   1.000
_cell.angle_alpha   90.00
_cell.angle_beta   90.00
_cell.angle_gamma   90.00
#
_symmetry.space_group_name_H-M   'P 1'
#
loop_
_entity.id
_entity.type
_entity.pdbx_description
1 polymer ?
#
loop_
_entity_poly.entity_id
_entity_poly.type
_entity_poly.pdbx_seq_one_letter_code
_entity_poly.pdbx_strand_id
1 'polypeptide(L)' 'MEHFLTITEHPDGLQLTVYIEAGIAKDPQDVIRIVNEWRLANGKPGYKTS' A
#
# COMPACT_ATOMS: atom_id res chain seq x y z
N MET A 1 -4.27 -8.61 -10.13
CA MET A 1 -4.94 -7.46 -9.48
C MET A 1 -5.62 -7.88 -8.18
N GLU A 2 -6.42 -8.95 -8.18
CA GLU A 2 -7.07 -9.47 -6.96
C GLU A 2 -6.10 -9.74 -5.81
N HIS A 3 -4.95 -10.36 -6.08
CA HIS A 3 -3.96 -10.63 -5.02
C HIS A 3 -3.49 -9.35 -4.31
N PHE A 4 -3.26 -8.25 -5.04
CA PHE A 4 -2.85 -6.97 -4.45
C PHE A 4 -3.94 -6.41 -3.52
N LEU A 5 -5.20 -6.45 -3.96
CA LEU A 5 -6.33 -6.02 -3.15
C LEU A 5 -6.45 -6.86 -1.86
N THR A 6 -6.31 -8.18 -1.99
CA THR A 6 -6.41 -9.11 -0.86
C THR A 6 -5.29 -8.94 0.16
N ILE A 7 -4.05 -8.72 -0.27
CA ILE A 7 -2.92 -8.61 0.66
C ILE A 7 -2.74 -7.22 1.26
N THR A 8 -3.09 -6.16 0.51
CA THR A 8 -2.97 -4.78 1.01
C THR A 8 -4.16 -4.42 1.90
N GLU A 9 -5.36 -4.87 1.50
CA GLU A 9 -6.64 -4.56 2.15
C GLU A 9 -6.92 -3.07 2.29
N HIS A 10 -6.17 -2.23 1.57
CA HIS A 10 -6.26 -0.78 1.62
C HIS A 10 -7.53 -0.31 0.90
N PRO A 11 -8.29 0.65 1.44
CA PRO A 11 -9.54 1.12 0.85
C PRO A 11 -9.36 1.66 -0.58
N ASP A 12 -8.23 2.32 -0.85
CA ASP A 12 -7.92 2.85 -2.19
C ASP A 12 -7.66 1.74 -3.22
N GLY A 13 -7.39 0.51 -2.79
CA GLY A 13 -7.28 -0.65 -3.66
C GLY A 13 -6.34 -0.43 -4.85
N LEU A 14 -6.86 -0.63 -6.07
CA LEU A 14 -6.07 -0.45 -7.29
C LEU A 14 -5.67 1.01 -7.54
N GLN A 15 -6.28 2.00 -6.88
CA GLN A 15 -5.84 3.39 -7.01
C GLN A 15 -4.42 3.61 -6.50
N LEU A 16 -3.94 2.77 -5.59
CA LEU A 16 -2.54 2.79 -5.15
C LEU A 16 -1.55 2.62 -6.31
N THR A 17 -1.93 1.98 -7.42
CA THR A 17 -1.01 1.75 -8.56
C THR A 17 -0.76 3.02 -9.37
N VAL A 18 -1.64 4.03 -9.29
CA VAL A 18 -1.48 5.31 -10.00
C VAL A 18 -0.92 6.42 -9.11
N TYR A 19 -0.54 6.11 -7.86
CA TYR A 19 -0.03 7.13 -6.91
C TYR A 19 1.26 7.80 -7.37
N ILE A 20 2.06 7.09 -8.17
CA ILE A 20 3.27 7.66 -8.77
C ILE A 20 2.90 8.70 -9.84
N GLU A 21 1.99 8.35 -10.74
CA GLU A 21 1.50 9.25 -11.79
C GLU A 21 0.77 10.46 -11.21
N ALA A 22 0.04 10.26 -10.09
CA ALA A 22 -0.63 11.32 -9.35
C ALA A 22 0.31 12.20 -8.51
N GLY A 23 1.61 11.88 -8.43
CA GLY A 23 2.59 12.61 -7.60
C GLY A 23 2.42 12.42 -6.09
N ILE A 24 1.61 11.45 -5.66
CA ILE A 24 1.38 11.10 -4.25
C ILE A 24 2.56 10.28 -3.71
N ALA A 25 3.12 9.40 -4.54
CA ALA A 25 4.30 8.59 -4.25
C ALA A 25 5.41 8.93 -5.23
N LYS A 26 6.66 8.89 -4.79
CA LYS A 26 7.81 9.13 -5.68
C LYS A 26 8.18 7.89 -6.49
N ASP A 27 8.04 6.72 -5.88
CA ASP A 27 8.46 5.43 -6.43
C ASP A 27 7.64 4.28 -5.80
N PRO A 28 7.83 3.02 -6.24
CA PRO A 28 7.11 1.88 -5.66
C PRO A 28 7.39 1.63 -4.16
N GLN A 29 8.54 2.06 -3.63
CA GLN A 29 8.84 1.90 -2.20
C GLN A 29 7.97 2.83 -1.34
N ASP A 30 7.65 4.01 -1.84
CA ASP A 30 6.68 4.90 -1.19
C ASP A 30 5.28 4.27 -1.13
N VAL A 31 4.83 3.58 -2.19
CA VAL A 31 3.54 2.88 -2.17
C VAL A 31 3.54 1.76 -1.12
N ILE A 32 4.62 0.99 -1.03
CA ILE A 32 4.80 -0.04 0.00
C ILE A 32 4.72 0.61 1.40
N ARG A 33 5.43 1.72 1.62
CA ARG A 33 5.40 2.45 2.89
C ARG A 33 3.99 2.93 3.25
N ILE A 34 3.25 3.54 2.31
CA ILE A 34 1.87 4.01 2.51
C ILE A 34 0.96 2.86 2.95
N VAL A 35 1.03 1.71 2.26
CA VAL A 35 0.25 0.53 2.62
C VAL A 35 0.63 0.04 4.02
N ASN A 36 1.93 -0.03 4.34
CA ASN A 36 2.40 -0.49 5.65
C ASN A 36 1.94 0.43 6.80
N GLU A 37 2.09 1.74 6.62
CA GLU A 37 1.65 2.76 7.59
C GLU A 37 0.15 2.67 7.85
N TRP A 38 -0.65 2.57 6.79
CA TRP A 38 -2.10 2.39 6.92
C TRP A 38 -2.45 1.08 7.64
N ARG A 39 -1.81 -0.03 7.29
CA ARG A 39 -2.06 -1.33 7.94
C ARG A 39 -1.77 -1.24 9.44
N LEU A 40 -0.62 -0.69 9.82
CA LEU A 40 -0.25 -0.53 11.23
C LEU A 40 -1.23 0.39 11.98
N ALA A 41 -1.65 1.49 11.37
CA ALA A 41 -2.63 2.42 11.95
C ALA A 41 -4.02 1.77 12.16
N ASN A 42 -4.36 0.74 11.38
CA ASN A 42 -5.62 0.01 11.46
C ASN A 42 -5.51 -1.33 12.21
N GLY A 43 -4.46 -1.52 13.02
CA GLY A 43 -4.26 -2.72 13.83
C GLY A 43 -3.95 -3.98 13.02
N LYS A 44 -3.56 -3.84 11.75
CA LYS A 44 -3.14 -4.94 10.89
C LYS A 44 -1.62 -5.14 10.99
N PRO A 45 -1.13 -6.38 10.82
CA PRO A 45 0.31 -6.62 10.79
C PRO A 45 0.94 -5.92 9.58
N GLY A 46 2.11 -5.31 9.82
CA GLY A 46 2.98 -4.80 8.78
C GLY A 46 3.71 -5.91 8.01
N TYR A 47 4.61 -5.51 7.12
CA TYR A 47 5.39 -6.47 6.33
C TYR A 47 6.40 -7.25 7.19
N LYS A 48 6.74 -8.46 6.72
CA LYS A 48 7.82 -9.26 7.32
C LYS A 48 9.15 -8.53 7.12
N THR A 49 9.96 -8.48 8.16
CA THR A 49 11.29 -7.84 8.16
C THR A 49 12.41 -8.72 7.60
N SER A 50 12.14 -10.01 7.36
CA SER A 50 13.11 -11.03 6.90
C SER A 50 12.41 -12.31 6.46
#